data_AF-A0AAW8LKN5-F1
#
_entry.id   AF-A0AAW8LKN5-F1
#
_cell.length_a   1.000
_cell.length_b   1.000
_cell.length_c   1.000
_cell.angle_alpha   90.00
_cell.angle_beta   90.00
_cell.angle_gamma   90.00
#
_symmetry.space_group_name_H-M   'P 1'
#
loop_
_entity.id
_entity.type
_entity.pdbx_description
1 polymer ?
#
loop_
_entity_poly.entity_id
_entity_poly.type
_entity_poly.pdbx_seq_one_letter_code
_entity_poly.pdbx_strand_id
1 'polypeptide(L)'
;MSFKLGKFDENILIGKIPQIPELKIKDLSAEFGTKQMRLKRHFGHAADEFQQLYVELHDLGQILNCNYFVKFQAYRNNATKGLPIVSQANCRYLVTETNLPIIQAEFEQVKAGPFQISHLTGMTEPDLQLTFLETAQAWICNSMLAWGQLMVNEDGTVNPPASYAVRMTVGLFSKDLGLDFKPVERTWIVAPNLASIDALSANGVSELAYVPATFTVLRNFME
;
A
#
# COMPACT_ATOMS: atom_id res chain seq x y z
N MET A 1 -27.45 -28.32 -55.68
CA MET A 1 -27.03 -27.73 -54.39
C MET A 1 -27.32 -28.73 -53.28
N SER A 2 -26.29 -29.38 -52.76
CA SER A 2 -26.30 -30.22 -51.55
C SER A 2 -24.94 -30.96 -51.43
N PHE A 3 -24.17 -30.56 -50.40
CA PHE A 3 -23.22 -31.29 -49.55
C PHE A 3 -22.29 -32.41 -50.10
N LYS A 4 -21.00 -32.35 -49.73
CA LYS A 4 -20.42 -33.14 -48.61
C LYS A 4 -18.96 -32.72 -48.29
N LEU A 5 -18.69 -32.54 -46.99
CA LEU A 5 -17.36 -32.36 -46.38
C LEU A 5 -16.53 -33.64 -46.49
N GLY A 6 -15.26 -33.52 -46.90
CA GLY A 6 -14.24 -34.57 -46.84
C GLY A 6 -13.12 -34.18 -45.86
N LYS A 7 -12.65 -35.15 -45.07
CA LYS A 7 -11.62 -35.03 -44.02
C LYS A 7 -10.23 -34.77 -44.63
N PHE A 8 -9.42 -33.96 -43.94
CA PHE A 8 -8.00 -33.72 -44.30
C PHE A 8 -7.07 -34.68 -43.54
N ASP A 9 -6.13 -35.28 -44.29
CA ASP A 9 -5.11 -36.22 -43.81
C ASP A 9 -3.96 -35.51 -43.07
N GLU A 10 -3.56 -36.04 -41.92
CA GLU A 10 -2.59 -35.47 -40.97
C GLU A 10 -1.10 -35.79 -41.28
N ASN A 11 -0.68 -35.85 -42.54
CA ASN A 11 0.69 -36.28 -42.87
C ASN A 11 1.38 -35.42 -43.93
N ILE A 12 1.54 -34.12 -43.69
CA ILE A 12 2.51 -33.31 -44.42
C ILE A 12 3.08 -32.25 -43.47
N LEU A 13 4.30 -32.49 -42.96
CA LEU A 13 5.40 -31.53 -42.81
C LEU A 13 6.54 -32.20 -42.01
N ILE A 14 7.17 -33.20 -42.61
CA ILE A 14 8.49 -33.69 -42.19
C ILE A 14 9.53 -32.93 -43.02
N GLY A 15 10.22 -31.97 -42.41
CA GLY A 15 11.36 -31.26 -42.98
C GLY A 15 12.54 -31.28 -42.00
N LYS A 16 13.71 -31.74 -42.45
CA LYS A 16 14.93 -31.98 -41.65
C LYS A 16 15.57 -30.69 -41.13
N ILE A 17 15.92 -30.68 -39.84
CA ILE A 17 16.82 -29.69 -39.20
C ILE A 17 18.20 -30.36 -39.01
N PRO A 18 19.32 -29.68 -39.32
CA PRO A 18 20.67 -30.28 -39.34
C PRO A 18 21.17 -30.74 -37.97
N GLN A 19 21.90 -31.87 -37.96
CA GLN A 19 22.51 -32.47 -36.76
C GLN A 19 23.69 -31.63 -36.25
N ILE A 20 23.65 -31.24 -34.98
CA ILE A 20 24.75 -30.63 -34.23
C ILE A 20 25.60 -31.78 -33.66
N PRO A 21 26.95 -31.73 -33.72
CA PRO A 21 27.82 -32.79 -33.24
C PRO A 21 27.60 -33.06 -31.74
N GLU A 22 27.57 -34.34 -31.38
CA GLU A 22 27.31 -34.87 -30.04
C GLU A 22 28.17 -34.18 -28.96
N LEU A 23 27.53 -33.35 -28.13
CA LEU A 23 28.05 -33.06 -26.80
C LEU A 23 28.07 -34.39 -26.04
N LYS A 24 29.27 -34.94 -25.82
CA LYS A 24 29.49 -36.02 -24.86
C LYS A 24 29.09 -35.51 -23.47
N ILE A 25 27.81 -35.67 -23.14
CA ILE A 25 27.35 -35.58 -21.77
C ILE A 25 28.02 -36.74 -21.06
N LYS A 26 29.11 -36.45 -20.34
CA LYS A 26 29.62 -37.36 -19.31
C LYS A 26 28.41 -37.76 -18.46
N ASP A 27 28.15 -39.05 -18.35
CA ASP A 27 27.12 -39.61 -17.48
C ASP A 27 27.32 -39.09 -16.05
N LEU A 28 26.66 -37.96 -15.77
CA LEU A 28 26.58 -37.33 -14.47
C LEU A 28 25.70 -38.15 -13.52
N SER A 29 24.99 -39.17 -14.02
CA SER A 29 24.11 -40.04 -13.25
C SER A 29 24.83 -40.98 -12.27
N ALA A 30 26.15 -41.16 -12.39
CA ALA A 30 26.91 -42.08 -11.54
C ALA A 30 27.42 -41.46 -10.22
N GLU A 31 27.46 -40.13 -10.08
CA GLU A 31 28.03 -39.46 -8.88
C GLU A 31 26.98 -38.84 -7.93
N PHE A 32 25.69 -38.77 -8.30
CA PHE A 32 24.64 -38.18 -7.44
C PHE A 32 23.91 -39.19 -6.54
N GLY A 33 24.57 -40.31 -6.22
CA GLY A 33 24.00 -41.45 -5.52
C GLY A 33 24.11 -41.42 -3.99
N THR A 34 23.93 -40.29 -3.31
CA THR A 34 23.78 -40.30 -1.84
C THR A 34 22.31 -40.13 -1.45
N LYS A 35 21.82 -41.04 -0.58
CA LYS A 35 20.47 -41.01 0.03
C LYS A 35 20.06 -39.62 0.55
N GLN A 36 21.01 -38.77 0.90
CA GLN A 36 20.80 -37.40 1.40
C GLN A 36 20.18 -36.43 0.38
N MET A 37 20.47 -36.57 -0.91
CA MET A 37 19.89 -35.69 -1.94
C MET A 37 18.43 -36.02 -2.27
N ARG A 38 17.97 -37.25 -1.98
CA ARG A 38 16.57 -37.69 -2.22
C ARG A 38 15.56 -37.12 -1.22
N LEU A 39 16.02 -36.52 -0.12
CA LEU A 39 15.19 -35.97 0.95
C LEU A 39 14.94 -34.45 0.84
N LYS A 40 15.67 -33.77 -0.05
CA LYS A 40 15.59 -32.31 -0.20
C LYS A 40 14.49 -31.95 -1.21
N ARG A 41 13.25 -31.87 -0.74
CA ARG A 41 12.06 -31.59 -1.57
C ARG A 41 11.68 -30.12 -1.62
N HIS A 42 12.06 -29.32 -0.62
CA HIS A 42 11.65 -27.93 -0.48
C HIS A 42 12.86 -27.01 -0.60
N PHE A 43 13.09 -26.45 -1.80
CA PHE A 43 14.20 -25.50 -2.10
C PHE A 43 15.60 -25.97 -1.66
N GLY A 44 15.87 -27.28 -1.68
CA GLY A 44 17.17 -27.82 -1.27
C GLY A 44 17.32 -28.08 0.24
N HIS A 45 16.24 -27.95 1.02
CA HIS A 45 16.19 -28.30 2.44
C HIS A 45 15.43 -29.61 2.68
N ALA A 46 15.84 -30.34 3.72
CA ALA A 46 15.06 -31.44 4.26
C ALA A 46 13.80 -30.90 4.97
N ALA A 47 12.78 -31.75 5.18
CA ALA A 47 11.46 -31.30 5.67
C ALA A 47 11.51 -30.73 7.11
N ASP A 48 12.38 -31.28 7.94
CA ASP A 48 12.70 -30.84 9.31
C ASP A 48 13.45 -29.50 9.32
N GLU A 49 14.48 -29.36 8.48
CA GLU A 49 15.22 -28.11 8.30
C GLU A 49 14.29 -26.98 7.84
N PHE A 50 13.41 -27.27 6.87
CA PHE A 50 12.45 -26.29 6.36
C PHE A 50 11.45 -25.85 7.43
N GLN A 51 11.02 -26.76 8.31
CA GLN A 51 10.10 -26.44 9.39
C GLN A 51 10.77 -25.58 10.47
N GLN A 52 12.04 -25.85 10.80
CA GLN A 52 12.81 -24.99 11.71
C GLN A 52 13.02 -23.60 11.13
N LEU A 53 13.42 -23.51 9.85
CA LEU A 53 13.59 -22.24 9.15
C LEU A 53 12.28 -21.45 9.08
N TYR A 54 11.14 -22.14 8.94
CA TYR A 54 9.82 -21.52 8.97
C TYR A 54 9.44 -21.00 10.36
N VAL A 55 9.79 -21.72 11.44
CA VAL A 55 9.61 -21.27 12.83
C VAL A 55 10.52 -20.08 13.14
N GLU A 56 11.78 -20.12 12.71
CA GLU A 56 12.73 -19.00 12.86
C GLU A 56 12.28 -17.77 12.08
N LEU A 57 11.77 -17.94 10.84
CA LEU A 57 11.16 -16.86 10.05
C LEU A 57 9.88 -16.30 10.67
N HIS A 58 9.11 -17.14 11.36
CA HIS A 58 7.93 -16.74 12.09
C HIS A 58 8.31 -15.97 13.37
N ASP A 59 9.33 -16.43 14.11
CA ASP A 59 9.89 -15.78 15.30
C ASP A 59 10.62 -14.47 14.98
N LEU A 60 11.19 -14.36 13.77
CA LEU A 60 11.67 -13.09 13.20
C LEU A 60 10.56 -12.05 13.02
N GLY A 61 9.29 -12.47 13.11
CA GLY A 61 8.12 -11.65 12.86
C GLY A 61 7.97 -11.43 11.36
N GLN A 62 7.11 -12.21 10.71
CA GLN A 62 6.70 -11.87 9.34
C GLN A 62 6.21 -10.41 9.32
N ILE A 63 6.59 -9.67 8.29
CA ILE A 63 5.91 -8.43 7.91
C ILE A 63 4.53 -8.86 7.40
N LEU A 64 3.64 -9.19 8.33
CA LEU A 64 2.21 -9.24 8.08
C LEU A 64 1.80 -7.90 7.47
N ASN A 65 0.72 -7.88 6.69
CA ASN A 65 0.06 -6.62 6.36
C ASN A 65 -0.08 -5.83 7.66
N CYS A 66 0.59 -4.69 7.71
CA CYS A 66 0.63 -3.84 8.88
C CYS A 66 -0.81 -3.52 9.30
N ASN A 67 -1.14 -3.75 10.57
CA ASN A 67 -2.42 -3.27 11.08
C ASN A 67 -2.27 -1.77 11.36
N TYR A 68 -3.11 -0.98 10.71
CA TYR A 68 -3.12 0.47 10.85
C TYR A 68 -4.28 0.89 11.74
N PHE A 69 -4.03 1.89 12.58
CA PHE A 69 -5.12 2.68 13.15
C PHE A 69 -4.97 4.13 12.70
N VAL A 70 -6.09 4.75 12.32
CA VAL A 70 -6.13 6.15 11.94
C VAL A 70 -7.14 6.88 12.81
N LYS A 71 -6.68 7.83 13.61
CA LYS A 71 -7.52 8.62 14.48
C LYS A 71 -7.68 10.02 13.93
N PHE A 72 -8.92 10.43 13.72
CA PHE A 72 -9.28 11.79 13.36
C PHE A 72 -9.78 12.58 14.58
N GLN A 73 -9.38 13.84 14.68
CA GLN A 73 -9.84 14.78 15.70
C GLN A 73 -10.01 16.16 15.07
N ALA A 74 -11.17 16.79 15.28
CA ALA A 74 -11.41 18.14 14.80
C ALA A 74 -10.35 19.13 15.32
N TYR A 75 -9.75 19.92 14.43
CA TYR A 75 -8.81 20.96 14.85
C TYR A 75 -9.59 22.10 15.53
N ARG A 76 -9.16 22.49 16.74
CA ARG A 76 -9.78 23.57 17.53
C ARG A 76 -11.33 23.46 17.68
N ASN A 77 -11.87 22.24 17.74
CA ASN A 77 -13.31 21.96 17.83
C ASN A 77 -14.15 22.60 16.70
N ASN A 78 -13.62 22.64 15.48
CA ASN A 78 -14.33 23.16 14.31
C ASN A 78 -15.50 22.25 13.85
N ALA A 79 -16.14 22.64 12.73
CA ALA A 79 -17.32 21.97 12.19
C ALA A 79 -17.10 20.50 11.79
N THR A 80 -15.85 20.07 11.60
CA THR A 80 -15.52 18.67 11.25
C THR A 80 -15.84 17.67 12.35
N LYS A 81 -16.07 18.13 13.60
CA LYS A 81 -16.42 17.27 14.75
C LYS A 81 -17.66 16.41 14.49
N GLY A 82 -18.61 16.90 13.69
CA GLY A 82 -19.84 16.19 13.36
C GLY A 82 -19.69 15.11 12.28
N LEU A 83 -18.56 15.08 11.58
CA LEU A 83 -18.36 14.13 10.49
C LEU A 83 -18.29 12.68 11.03
N PRO A 84 -18.93 11.70 10.37
CA PRO A 84 -18.85 10.29 10.78
C PRO A 84 -17.42 9.78 10.95
N ILE A 85 -16.49 10.16 10.06
CA ILE A 85 -15.08 9.77 10.12
C ILE A 85 -14.36 10.28 11.38
N VAL A 86 -14.82 11.40 11.97
CA VAL A 86 -14.24 12.02 13.17
C VAL A 86 -14.95 11.55 14.45
N SER A 87 -16.27 11.42 14.40
CA SER A 87 -17.11 11.14 15.56
C SER A 87 -17.16 9.65 15.93
N GLN A 88 -17.11 8.75 14.95
CA GLN A 88 -17.25 7.31 15.18
C GLN A 88 -15.90 6.67 15.54
N ALA A 89 -15.86 5.99 16.69
CA ALA A 89 -14.63 5.31 17.14
C ALA A 89 -14.21 4.16 16.20
N ASN A 90 -15.19 3.52 15.55
CA ASN A 90 -14.95 2.36 14.68
C ASN A 90 -14.26 2.74 13.37
N CYS A 91 -14.41 3.98 12.90
CA CYS A 91 -13.76 4.46 11.67
C CYS A 91 -12.23 4.37 11.73
N ARG A 92 -11.65 4.25 12.94
CA ARG A 92 -10.21 4.17 13.13
C ARG A 92 -9.57 2.90 12.60
N TYR A 93 -10.35 1.84 12.41
CA TYR A 93 -9.88 0.54 11.94
C TYR A 93 -10.28 0.25 10.49
N LEU A 94 -10.90 1.22 9.81
CA LEU A 94 -11.35 1.04 8.42
C LEU A 94 -10.21 1.21 7.42
N VAL A 95 -9.02 1.67 7.83
CA VAL A 95 -7.89 1.86 6.93
C VAL A 95 -7.18 0.55 6.67
N THR A 96 -7.11 0.15 5.41
CA THR A 96 -6.44 -1.08 4.97
C THR A 96 -5.02 -0.80 4.49
N GLU A 97 -4.79 0.37 3.92
CA GLU A 97 -3.50 0.77 3.35
C GLU A 97 -3.22 2.23 3.67
N THR A 98 -1.96 2.54 3.98
CA THR A 98 -1.49 3.91 4.20
C THR A 98 -0.05 4.02 3.76
N ASN A 99 0.32 5.15 3.16
CA ASN A 99 1.72 5.57 3.19
C ASN A 99 1.98 6.24 4.55
N LEU A 100 3.12 5.95 5.18
CA LEU A 100 3.58 6.69 6.35
C LEU A 100 4.71 7.61 5.90
N PRO A 101 4.38 8.83 5.45
CA PRO A 101 5.40 9.71 4.89
C PRO A 101 6.45 10.06 5.94
N ILE A 102 7.70 9.79 5.59
CA ILE A 102 8.86 10.30 6.30
C ILE A 102 9.13 11.72 5.76
N ILE A 103 9.66 12.60 6.61
CA ILE A 103 10.07 13.95 6.20
C ILE A 103 11.10 13.83 5.07
N GLN A 104 10.87 14.52 3.96
CA GLN A 104 11.81 14.60 2.86
C GLN A 104 12.59 15.91 2.97
N ALA A 105 13.92 15.79 2.89
CA ALA A 105 14.84 16.90 2.95
C ALA A 105 15.58 17.00 1.61
N GLU A 106 15.51 18.18 1.00
CA GLU A 106 16.18 18.50 -0.25
C GLU A 106 17.53 19.13 0.07
N PHE A 107 18.60 18.57 -0.49
CA PHE A 107 19.96 19.06 -0.30
C PHE A 107 20.55 19.45 -1.65
N GLU A 108 21.21 20.60 -1.69
CA GLU A 108 22.00 21.04 -2.83
C GLU A 108 23.48 20.96 -2.47
N GLN A 109 24.32 20.56 -3.43
CA GLN A 109 25.76 20.52 -3.23
C GLN A 109 26.38 21.87 -3.60
N VAL A 110 26.96 22.54 -2.61
CA VAL A 110 27.70 23.78 -2.81
C VAL A 110 29.20 23.48 -2.71
N LYS A 111 29.99 23.96 -3.68
CA LYS A 111 31.46 23.91 -3.61
C LYS A 111 31.95 25.03 -2.70
N ALA A 112 32.66 24.66 -1.63
CA ALA A 112 33.37 25.56 -0.74
C ALA A 112 34.88 25.26 -0.84
N GLY A 113 35.55 25.94 -1.77
CA GLY A 113 36.97 25.67 -2.06
C GLY A 113 37.18 24.26 -2.64
N PRO A 114 38.08 23.42 -2.08
CA PRO A 114 38.30 22.05 -2.54
C PRO A 114 37.25 21.05 -2.05
N PHE A 115 36.37 21.44 -1.12
CA PHE A 115 35.36 20.55 -0.55
C PHE A 115 33.98 20.79 -1.16
N GLN A 116 33.17 19.73 -1.20
CA GLN A 116 31.75 19.79 -1.50
C GLN A 116 30.97 19.61 -0.19
N ILE A 117 30.06 20.55 0.10
CA ILE A 117 29.21 20.51 1.29
C ILE A 117 27.77 20.44 0.81
N SER A 118 26.99 19.52 1.38
CA SER A 118 25.55 19.44 1.16
C SER A 118 24.85 20.46 2.05
N HIS A 119 24.15 21.42 1.45
CA HIS A 119 23.35 22.43 2.12
C HIS A 119 21.87 22.08 1.99
N LEU A 120 21.12 22.12 3.09
CA LEU A 120 19.67 21.88 3.11
C LEU A 120 18.94 23.06 2.46
N THR A 121 18.21 22.83 1.37
CA THR A 121 17.47 23.87 0.63
C THR A 121 15.99 23.87 0.94
N GLY A 122 15.42 22.72 1.30
CA GLY A 122 13.99 22.59 1.52
C GLY A 122 13.64 21.37 2.36
N MET A 123 12.50 21.47 3.04
CA MET A 123 11.88 20.34 3.72
C MET A 123 10.44 20.23 3.25
N THR A 124 10.06 19.05 2.80
CA THR A 124 8.73 18.75 2.28
C THR A 124 8.13 17.58 3.04
N GLU A 125 6.86 17.73 3.41
CA GLU A 125 6.05 16.62 3.93
C GLU A 125 5.17 16.12 2.79
N PRO A 126 5.31 14.85 2.38
CA PRO A 126 4.46 14.27 1.35
C PRO A 126 3.00 14.15 1.82
N ASP A 127 2.08 14.14 0.85
CA ASP A 127 0.67 13.88 1.10
C ASP A 127 0.44 12.46 1.64
N LEU A 128 -0.55 12.35 2.52
CA LEU A 128 -0.99 11.07 3.08
C LEU A 128 -2.02 10.44 2.15
N GLN A 129 -1.77 9.20 1.73
CA GLN A 129 -2.67 8.41 0.90
C GLN A 129 -3.17 7.25 1.75
N LEU A 130 -4.47 7.21 1.98
CA LEU A 130 -5.16 6.21 2.80
C LEU A 130 -6.22 5.51 1.94
N THR A 131 -6.30 4.20 2.06
CA THR A 131 -7.41 3.42 1.49
C THR A 131 -8.32 2.95 2.62
N PHE A 132 -9.59 3.32 2.55
CA PHE A 132 -10.60 2.94 3.54
C PHE A 132 -11.51 1.83 3.01
N LEU A 133 -11.95 0.96 3.91
CA LEU A 133 -13.15 0.16 3.74
C LEU A 133 -14.37 1.04 3.99
N GLU A 134 -15.30 1.03 3.04
CA GLU A 134 -16.57 1.73 3.20
C GLU A 134 -17.52 0.95 4.12
N THR A 135 -18.41 1.69 4.78
CA THR A 135 -19.47 1.12 5.61
C THR A 135 -20.78 1.00 4.84
N ALA A 136 -21.70 0.16 5.29
CA ALA A 136 -23.03 0.04 4.70
C ALA A 136 -23.83 1.37 4.68
N GLN A 137 -23.46 2.32 5.55
CA GLN A 137 -24.06 3.66 5.62
C GLN A 137 -23.24 4.73 4.88
N ALA A 138 -22.24 4.32 4.09
CA ALA A 138 -21.35 5.19 3.32
C ALA A 138 -20.70 6.29 4.20
N TRP A 139 -20.26 5.95 5.41
CA TRP A 139 -19.72 6.92 6.35
C TRP A 139 -18.47 7.64 5.84
N ILE A 140 -17.60 6.95 5.10
CA ILE A 140 -16.37 7.56 4.60
C ILE A 140 -16.71 8.53 3.47
N CYS A 141 -17.44 8.08 2.44
CA CYS A 141 -17.94 8.92 1.36
C CYS A 141 -18.67 10.18 1.85
N ASN A 142 -19.67 9.99 2.71
CA ASN A 142 -20.48 11.09 3.21
C ASN A 142 -19.64 12.07 4.04
N SER A 143 -18.65 11.56 4.79
CA SER A 143 -17.71 12.42 5.51
C SER A 143 -16.86 13.23 4.55
N MET A 144 -16.33 12.64 3.48
CA MET A 144 -15.48 13.35 2.51
C MET A 144 -16.26 14.42 1.75
N LEU A 145 -17.48 14.12 1.32
CA LEU A 145 -18.35 15.08 0.65
C LEU A 145 -18.71 16.25 1.57
N ALA A 146 -19.14 15.96 2.80
CA ALA A 146 -19.47 16.98 3.79
C ALA A 146 -18.24 17.81 4.19
N TRP A 147 -17.05 17.18 4.26
CA TRP A 147 -15.81 17.90 4.51
C TRP A 147 -15.47 18.84 3.35
N GLY A 148 -15.67 18.42 2.10
CA GLY A 148 -15.47 19.30 0.95
C GLY A 148 -16.42 20.51 0.93
N GLN A 149 -17.67 20.34 1.37
CA GLN A 149 -18.61 21.44 1.57
C GLN A 149 -18.19 22.42 2.68
N LEU A 150 -17.39 21.98 3.65
CA LEU A 150 -16.79 22.88 4.64
C LEU A 150 -15.60 23.67 4.08
N MET A 151 -14.93 23.14 3.04
CA MET A 151 -13.78 23.79 2.42
C MET A 151 -14.21 24.88 1.43
N VAL A 152 -15.21 24.59 0.61
CA VAL A 152 -15.70 25.48 -0.46
C VAL A 152 -17.14 25.85 -0.18
N ASN A 153 -17.39 27.15 -0.05
CA ASN A 153 -18.73 27.70 0.12
C ASN A 153 -19.53 27.64 -1.20
N GLU A 154 -20.85 27.76 -1.12
CA GLU A 154 -21.73 27.74 -2.30
C GLU A 154 -21.43 28.86 -3.31
N ASP A 155 -20.85 29.97 -2.86
CA ASP A 155 -20.42 31.10 -3.69
C ASP A 155 -19.05 30.87 -4.37
N GLY A 156 -18.43 29.70 -4.16
CA GLY A 156 -17.12 29.34 -4.69
C GLY A 156 -15.94 29.90 -3.90
N THR A 157 -16.19 30.62 -2.80
CA THR A 157 -15.11 31.07 -1.91
C THR A 157 -14.58 29.92 -1.06
N VAL A 158 -13.31 29.99 -0.69
CA VAL A 158 -12.65 28.97 0.12
C VAL A 158 -12.56 29.45 1.56
N ASN A 159 -13.00 28.61 2.49
CA ASN A 159 -12.91 28.91 3.91
C ASN A 159 -11.45 28.90 4.41
N PRO A 160 -11.16 29.56 5.55
CA PRO A 160 -9.82 29.50 6.14
C PRO A 160 -9.50 28.06 6.60
N PRO A 161 -8.27 27.54 6.42
CA PRO A 161 -7.93 26.17 6.78
C PRO A 161 -8.27 25.75 8.20
N ALA A 162 -8.22 26.67 9.17
CA ALA A 162 -8.58 26.39 10.56
C ALA A 162 -10.04 25.91 10.73
N SER A 163 -10.97 26.31 9.85
CA SER A 163 -12.39 25.93 9.95
C SER A 163 -12.67 24.50 9.52
N TYR A 164 -11.80 23.90 8.70
CA TYR A 164 -11.95 22.53 8.19
C TYR A 164 -10.74 21.63 8.45
N ALA A 165 -9.68 22.11 9.09
CA ALA A 165 -8.53 21.28 9.42
C ALA A 165 -8.90 20.15 10.38
N VAL A 166 -8.26 18.99 10.23
CA VAL A 166 -8.40 17.85 11.14
C VAL A 166 -7.02 17.38 11.55
N ARG A 167 -6.87 17.05 12.82
CA ARG A 167 -5.69 16.36 13.33
C ARG A 167 -5.86 14.87 13.04
N MET A 168 -4.96 14.32 12.22
CA MET A 168 -4.92 12.92 11.87
C MET A 168 -3.71 12.26 12.51
N THR A 169 -3.93 11.20 13.29
CA THR A 169 -2.88 10.37 13.86
C THR A 169 -2.92 9.01 13.18
N VAL A 170 -1.85 8.64 12.49
CA VAL A 170 -1.68 7.31 11.89
C VAL A 170 -0.65 6.55 12.71
N GLY A 171 -0.97 5.31 13.03
CA GLY A 171 -0.01 4.44 13.70
C GLY A 171 -0.12 3.00 13.27
N LEU A 172 1.00 2.31 13.43
CA LEU A 172 1.13 0.86 13.31
C LEU A 172 0.86 0.26 14.68
N PHE A 173 0.14 -0.85 14.73
CA PHE A 173 -0.02 -1.60 15.97
C PHE A 173 0.33 -3.07 15.76
N SER A 174 0.93 -3.67 16.78
CA SER A 174 1.26 -5.10 16.75
C SER A 174 -0.03 -5.91 16.79
N LYS A 175 -0.10 -6.98 15.99
CA LYS A 175 -1.22 -7.92 16.04
C LYS A 175 -1.34 -8.59 17.42
N ASP A 176 -0.19 -8.95 18.00
CA ASP A 176 -0.15 -9.77 19.22
C ASP A 176 -0.36 -8.95 20.50
N LEU A 177 0.10 -7.69 20.48
CA LEU A 177 0.02 -6.76 21.61
C LEU A 177 -1.09 -5.70 21.43
N GLY A 178 -1.79 -5.70 20.30
CA GLY A 178 -2.84 -4.75 19.99
C GLY A 178 -2.36 -3.29 20.05
N LEU A 179 -3.26 -2.39 20.48
CA LEU A 179 -2.98 -0.96 20.63
C LEU A 179 -2.05 -0.61 21.80
N ASP A 180 -1.69 -1.57 22.66
CA ASP A 180 -0.79 -1.35 23.79
C ASP A 180 0.67 -1.20 23.33
N PHE A 181 0.99 -1.75 22.15
CA PHE A 181 2.30 -1.58 21.52
C PHE A 181 2.16 -0.97 20.13
N LYS A 182 2.58 0.30 20.03
CA LYS A 182 2.56 1.10 18.80
C LYS A 182 3.98 1.49 18.41
N PRO A 183 4.66 0.69 17.58
CA PRO A 183 6.06 0.95 17.22
C PRO A 183 6.23 2.26 16.45
N VAL A 184 5.20 2.71 15.71
CA VAL A 184 5.20 3.98 14.98
C VAL A 184 3.85 4.66 15.16
N GLU A 185 3.85 5.88 15.68
CA GLU A 185 2.67 6.75 15.77
C GLU A 185 3.09 8.18 15.42
N ARG A 186 2.42 8.79 14.44
CA ARG A 186 2.70 10.17 14.05
C ARG A 186 1.41 10.92 13.77
N THR A 187 1.43 12.22 14.02
CA THR A 187 0.27 13.09 13.95
C THR A 187 0.55 14.26 13.02
N TRP A 188 -0.43 14.58 12.18
CA TRP A 188 -0.41 15.70 11.24
C TRP A 188 -1.70 16.52 11.36
N ILE A 189 -1.65 17.75 10.87
CA ILE A 189 -2.85 18.55 10.61
C ILE A 189 -3.08 18.47 9.11
N VAL A 190 -4.27 18.05 8.71
CA VAL A 190 -4.56 17.72 7.32
C VAL A 190 -5.91 18.26 6.86
N ALA A 191 -6.06 18.33 5.54
CA ALA A 191 -7.32 18.51 4.83
C ALA A 191 -7.40 17.52 3.64
N PRO A 192 -8.60 17.10 3.23
CA PRO A 192 -8.76 16.19 2.10
C PRO A 192 -8.42 16.90 0.78
N ASN A 193 -7.80 16.16 -0.13
CA ASN A 193 -7.68 16.59 -1.51
C ASN A 193 -8.98 16.25 -2.25
N LEU A 194 -9.74 17.29 -2.64
CA LEU A 194 -11.05 17.13 -3.27
C LEU A 194 -11.02 16.36 -4.59
N ALA A 195 -9.88 16.34 -5.29
CA ALA A 195 -9.73 15.56 -6.52
C ALA A 195 -9.76 14.03 -6.28
N SER A 196 -9.53 13.57 -5.05
CA SER A 196 -9.49 12.13 -4.72
C SER A 196 -10.87 11.49 -4.52
N ILE A 197 -11.95 12.29 -4.39
CA ILE A 197 -13.29 11.79 -4.04
C ILE A 197 -14.03 11.22 -5.27
N ASP A 198 -13.58 11.51 -6.49
CA ASP A 198 -14.30 11.18 -7.74
C ASP A 198 -14.22 9.68 -8.15
N ALA A 199 -13.38 8.88 -7.48
CA ALA A 199 -13.03 7.51 -7.89
C ALA A 199 -14.01 6.40 -7.42
N LEU A 200 -15.19 6.74 -6.93
CA LEU A 200 -16.10 5.81 -6.23
C LEU A 200 -17.03 4.98 -7.12
N SER A 201 -17.03 5.20 -8.43
CA SER A 201 -18.12 4.75 -9.32
C SER A 201 -17.92 3.39 -10.02
N ALA A 202 -16.93 2.57 -9.65
CA ALA A 202 -16.54 1.39 -10.46
C ALA A 202 -16.53 0.02 -9.76
N ASN A 203 -17.05 -0.13 -8.54
CA ASN A 203 -17.03 -1.42 -7.84
C ASN A 203 -18.37 -2.17 -7.97
N GLY A 204 -18.31 -3.47 -8.31
CA GLY A 204 -19.49 -4.32 -8.49
C GLY A 204 -20.27 -4.56 -7.20
N VAL A 205 -21.55 -4.94 -7.32
CA VAL A 205 -22.54 -5.10 -6.23
C VAL A 205 -22.14 -6.10 -5.12
N SER A 206 -21.07 -6.89 -5.32
CA SER A 206 -20.65 -7.98 -4.44
C SER A 206 -19.28 -7.80 -3.77
N GLU A 207 -18.59 -6.69 -3.99
CA GLU A 207 -17.26 -6.45 -3.43
C GLU A 207 -17.28 -5.41 -2.31
N LEU A 208 -16.38 -5.56 -1.33
CA LEU A 208 -16.15 -4.52 -0.32
C LEU A 208 -15.69 -3.25 -1.05
N ALA A 209 -16.42 -2.15 -0.86
CA ALA A 209 -16.07 -0.90 -1.50
C ALA A 209 -14.84 -0.28 -0.81
N TYR A 210 -13.79 -0.07 -1.60
CA TYR A 210 -12.60 0.64 -1.16
C TYR A 210 -12.70 2.11 -1.59
N VAL A 211 -12.41 3.01 -0.65
CA VAL A 211 -12.39 4.45 -0.87
C VAL A 211 -10.95 4.93 -0.72
N PRO A 212 -10.23 5.17 -1.83
CA PRO A 212 -8.95 5.85 -1.77
C PRO A 212 -9.20 7.31 -1.42
N ALA A 213 -8.47 7.83 -0.44
CA ALA A 213 -8.53 9.22 -0.04
C ALA A 213 -7.12 9.77 0.18
N THR A 214 -6.88 10.94 -0.38
CA THR A 214 -5.61 11.64 -0.22
C THR A 214 -5.82 12.85 0.67
N PHE A 215 -4.93 13.04 1.64
CA PHE A 215 -4.93 14.16 2.57
C PHE A 215 -3.65 14.97 2.41
N THR A 216 -3.81 16.27 2.21
CA THR A 216 -2.69 17.20 2.15
C THR A 216 -2.33 17.65 3.56
N VAL A 217 -1.03 17.68 3.84
CA VAL A 217 -0.55 18.17 5.13
C VAL A 217 -0.59 19.70 5.14
N LEU A 218 -1.40 20.25 6.04
CA LEU A 218 -1.48 21.68 6.25
C LEU A 218 -0.27 22.12 7.06
N ARG A 219 0.61 22.89 6.43
CA ARG A 219 1.74 23.50 7.13
C ARG A 219 1.23 24.60 8.04
N ASN A 220 1.71 24.61 9.27
CA ASN A 220 1.58 25.79 10.11
C ASN A 220 2.55 26.83 9.54
N PHE A 221 2.04 27.89 8.90
CA PHE A 221 2.86 29.08 8.73
C PHE A 221 3.17 29.58 10.14
N MET A 222 4.46 29.80 10.42
CA MET A 222 4.92 30.25 11.72
C MET A 222 4.04 31.41 12.22
N GLU A 223 3.46 31.27 13.42
CA GLU A 223 2.99 32.40 14.23
C GLU A 223 4.20 33.22 14.70
#